data_AF-A0A833GNF3-F1
#
_entry.id   AF-A0A833GNF3-F1
#
_cell.length_a   1.000
_cell.length_b   1.000
_cell.length_c   1.000
_cell.angle_alpha   90.00
_cell.angle_beta   90.00
_cell.angle_gamma   90.00
#
_symmetry.space_group_name_H-M   'P 1'
#
loop_
_entity.id
_entity.type
_entity.pdbx_description
1 polymer ?
#
loop_
_entity_poly.entity_id
_entity_poly.type
_entity_poly.pdbx_seq_one_letter_code
_entity_poly.pdbx_strand_id
1 'polypeptide(L)'
;MEEVRSSLGHGWKLGKAMALEVAGTHFWYVDQWMTGAPAHSFEGVVRLSSTAPKRWNPSLEVAYDIRYRSTAVEVSVGREIVTGAGVWTLRAYGGQVAARDVLPDANSAALRDSYIYYGTMVGLRRKVGLHWSVLGEFGVVGSANQNTAWSELSARTARGRFSLNALYQF
;
A
#
# COMPACT_ATOMS: atom_id res chain seq x y z
N MET A 1 9.91 -4.40 -16.03
CA MET A 1 8.56 -4.91 -16.30
C MET A 1 7.65 -3.71 -16.40
N GLU A 2 7.08 -3.46 -17.58
CA GLU A 2 6.13 -2.38 -17.77
C GLU A 2 4.72 -2.81 -17.35
N GLU A 3 4.01 -1.93 -16.64
CA GLU A 3 2.64 -2.16 -16.20
C GLU A 3 1.79 -0.89 -16.38
N VAL A 4 0.53 -1.10 -16.76
CA VAL A 4 -0.51 -0.08 -16.77
C VAL A 4 -1.47 -0.37 -15.62
N ARG A 5 -1.78 0.65 -14.83
CA ARG A 5 -2.66 0.56 -13.67
C ARG A 5 -3.87 1.45 -13.85
N SER A 6 -5.05 0.86 -13.68
CA SER A 6 -6.34 1.57 -13.69
C SER A 6 -7.04 1.33 -12.37
N SER A 7 -7.26 2.38 -11.59
CA SER A 7 -7.89 2.28 -10.28
C SER A 7 -9.21 3.04 -10.24
N LEU A 8 -10.23 2.43 -9.65
CA LEU A 8 -11.50 3.07 -9.33
C LEU A 8 -11.76 2.89 -7.84
N GLY A 9 -12.20 3.96 -7.18
CA GLY A 9 -12.55 3.93 -5.77
C GLY A 9 -13.81 4.71 -5.47
N HIS A 10 -14.52 4.28 -4.44
CA HIS A 10 -15.65 4.99 -3.89
C HIS A 10 -15.57 5.00 -2.36
N GLY A 11 -15.88 6.15 -1.76
CA GLY A 11 -15.80 6.35 -0.32
C GLY A 11 -17.13 6.87 0.25
N TRP A 12 -17.57 6.25 1.34
CA TRP A 12 -18.74 6.66 2.11
C TRP A 12 -18.32 7.18 3.48
N LYS A 13 -18.84 8.35 3.86
CA LYS A 13 -18.81 8.77 5.27
C LYS A 13 -19.90 8.01 6.02
N LEU A 14 -19.50 7.16 6.96
CA LEU A 14 -20.43 6.44 7.82
C LEU A 14 -20.89 7.29 9.02
N GLY A 15 -20.24 8.44 9.23
CA GLY A 15 -20.62 9.41 10.25
C GLY A 15 -19.66 10.60 10.28
N LYS A 16 -19.59 11.30 11.42
CA LYS A 16 -18.67 12.45 11.60
C LYS A 16 -17.21 12.02 11.69
N ALA A 17 -16.95 10.80 12.18
CA ALA A 17 -15.63 10.32 12.51
C ALA A 17 -15.21 9.09 11.71
N MET A 18 -16.09 8.44 10.93
CA MET A 18 -15.76 7.19 10.24
C MET A 18 -16.03 7.27 8.75
N ALA A 19 -15.19 6.60 7.96
CA ALA A 19 -15.36 6.45 6.53
C ALA A 19 -15.01 5.03 6.09
N LEU A 20 -15.75 4.53 5.09
CA LEU A 20 -15.50 3.27 4.41
C LEU A 20 -15.11 3.60 2.98
N GLU A 21 -14.00 3.05 2.51
CA GLU A 21 -13.53 3.16 1.13
C GLU A 21 -13.46 1.76 0.52
N VAL A 22 -13.93 1.64 -0.71
CA VAL A 22 -13.75 0.44 -1.52
C VAL A 22 -13.07 0.87 -2.81
N ALA A 23 -11.96 0.21 -3.14
CA ALA A 23 -11.20 0.47 -4.34
C ALA A 23 -10.91 -0.83 -5.09
N GLY A 24 -10.87 -0.75 -6.41
CA GLY A 24 -10.43 -1.82 -7.28
C GLY A 24 -9.32 -1.30 -8.19
N THR A 25 -8.25 -2.06 -8.34
CA THR A 25 -7.17 -1.76 -9.28
C THR A 25 -7.05 -2.90 -10.27
N HIS A 26 -7.16 -2.56 -11.54
CA HIS A 26 -6.80 -3.43 -12.66
C HIS A 26 -5.35 -3.19 -13.04
N PHE A 27 -4.60 -4.28 -13.19
CA PHE A 27 -3.22 -4.28 -13.67
C PHE A 27 -3.18 -4.91 -15.05
N TRP A 28 -2.52 -4.25 -15.98
CA TRP A 28 -2.14 -4.82 -17.27
C TRP A 28 -0.62 -4.83 -17.39
N TYR A 29 -0.06 -6.03 -17.44
CA TYR A 29 1.37 -6.26 -17.58
C TYR A 29 1.71 -6.29 -19.07
N VAL A 30 2.43 -5.28 -19.54
CA VAL A 30 2.78 -5.11 -20.96
C VAL A 30 3.79 -6.17 -21.40
N ASP A 31 4.73 -6.51 -20.50
CA ASP A 31 5.68 -7.60 -20.69
C ASP A 31 5.46 -8.71 -19.65
N GLN A 32 5.19 -9.93 -20.12
CA GLN A 32 5.13 -11.10 -19.25
C GLN A 32 6.53 -11.57 -18.89
N TRP A 33 6.94 -11.37 -17.64
CA TRP A 33 8.24 -11.80 -17.11
C TRP A 33 8.40 -13.33 -17.03
N MET A 34 7.30 -14.09 -17.13
CA MET A 34 7.29 -15.55 -17.13
C MET A 34 6.22 -16.06 -18.09
N THR A 35 6.60 -17.02 -18.95
CA THR A 35 5.68 -17.70 -19.88
C THR A 35 4.53 -18.35 -19.10
N GLY A 36 3.29 -18.01 -19.45
CA GLY A 36 2.08 -18.54 -18.80
C GLY A 36 1.52 -17.68 -17.67
N ALA A 37 2.21 -16.61 -17.25
CA ALA A 37 1.65 -15.68 -16.27
C ALA A 37 0.49 -14.85 -16.87
N PRO A 38 -0.56 -14.53 -16.11
CA PRO A 38 -1.68 -13.74 -16.62
C PRO A 38 -1.23 -12.32 -16.97
N ALA A 39 -1.63 -11.85 -18.17
CA ALA A 39 -1.38 -10.47 -18.62
C ALA A 39 -2.16 -9.44 -17.80
N HIS A 40 -3.20 -9.87 -17.08
CA HIS A 40 -4.07 -9.00 -16.30
C HIS A 40 -4.21 -9.51 -14.87
N SER A 41 -4.25 -8.59 -13.90
CA SER A 41 -4.66 -8.87 -12.53
C SER A 41 -5.72 -7.88 -12.06
N PHE A 42 -6.45 -8.25 -11.02
CA PHE A 42 -7.33 -7.36 -10.30
C PHE A 42 -7.06 -7.47 -8.80
N GLU A 43 -6.96 -6.32 -8.15
CA GLU A 43 -6.87 -6.20 -6.70
C GLU A 43 -8.08 -5.41 -6.19
N GLY A 44 -8.78 -5.96 -5.20
CA GLY A 44 -9.84 -5.28 -4.47
C GLY A 44 -9.39 -4.90 -3.07
N VAL A 45 -9.68 -3.68 -2.64
CA VAL A 45 -9.31 -3.13 -1.34
C VAL A 45 -10.55 -2.56 -0.65
N VAL A 46 -10.73 -2.91 0.62
CA VAL A 46 -11.73 -2.34 1.51
C VAL A 46 -11.01 -1.71 2.70
N ARG A 47 -11.22 -0.41 2.93
CA ARG A 47 -10.61 0.32 4.04
C ARG A 47 -11.66 0.97 4.92
N LEU A 48 -11.63 0.66 6.20
CA LEU A 48 -12.35 1.40 7.23
C LEU A 48 -11.38 2.35 7.91
N SER A 49 -11.69 3.65 7.93
CA SER A 49 -10.91 4.67 8.61
C SER A 49 -11.74 5.41 9.63
N SER A 50 -11.07 5.93 10.66
CA SER A 50 -11.70 6.75 11.69
C SER A 50 -10.83 7.95 12.05
N THR A 51 -11.43 9.06 12.46
CA THR A 51 -10.76 10.25 13.01
C THR A 51 -10.94 10.25 14.53
N ALA A 52 -9.88 9.91 15.24
CA ALA A 52 -9.79 9.90 16.69
C ALA A 52 -9.34 11.27 17.25
N PRO A 53 -9.46 11.50 18.58
CA PRO A 53 -9.01 12.74 19.22
C PRO A 53 -7.58 13.11 18.84
N LYS A 54 -7.28 14.42 18.80
CA LYS A 54 -5.97 14.96 18.35
C LYS A 54 -5.63 14.65 16.88
N ARG A 55 -6.63 14.33 16.05
CA ARG A 55 -6.51 14.05 14.60
C ARG A 55 -5.64 12.81 14.30
N TRP A 56 -5.71 11.82 15.17
CA TRP A 56 -5.19 10.49 14.85
C TRP A 56 -6.18 9.80 13.91
N ASN A 57 -5.66 9.14 12.89
CA ASN A 57 -6.44 8.51 11.83
C ASN A 57 -6.14 7.02 11.79
N PRO A 58 -6.67 6.20 12.72
CA PRO A 58 -6.58 4.75 12.61
C PRO A 58 -7.34 4.23 11.39
N SER A 59 -6.80 3.20 10.75
CA SER A 59 -7.44 2.49 9.65
C SER A 59 -7.24 0.98 9.75
N LEU A 60 -8.22 0.25 9.26
CA LEU A 60 -8.16 -1.18 8.96
C LEU A 60 -8.39 -1.35 7.47
N GLU A 61 -7.49 -2.03 6.80
CA GLU A 61 -7.57 -2.33 5.38
C GLU A 61 -7.54 -3.84 5.15
N VAL A 62 -8.37 -4.31 4.25
CA VAL A 62 -8.35 -5.68 3.74
C VAL A 62 -8.24 -5.61 2.23
N ALA A 63 -7.25 -6.31 1.68
CA ALA A 63 -7.05 -6.40 0.25
C ALA A 63 -7.07 -7.86 -0.23
N TYR A 64 -7.53 -8.05 -1.46
CA TYR A 64 -7.47 -9.33 -2.15
C TYR A 64 -6.93 -9.15 -3.56
N ASP A 65 -5.86 -9.86 -3.88
CA ASP A 65 -5.29 -9.92 -5.23
C ASP A 65 -5.66 -11.26 -5.87
N ILE A 66 -6.32 -11.21 -7.03
CA ILE A 66 -6.76 -12.39 -7.78
C ILE A 66 -5.57 -13.19 -8.33
N ARG A 67 -4.52 -12.51 -8.80
CA ARG A 67 -3.34 -13.16 -9.40
C ARG A 67 -2.57 -13.98 -8.39
N TYR A 68 -2.39 -13.48 -7.17
CA TYR A 68 -1.67 -14.23 -6.13
C TYR A 68 -2.60 -15.06 -5.24
N ARG A 69 -3.92 -14.99 -5.49
CA ARG A 69 -4.97 -15.50 -4.60
C ARG A 69 -4.65 -15.16 -3.15
N SER A 70 -4.25 -13.91 -2.93
CA SER A 70 -3.66 -13.46 -1.69
C SER A 70 -4.59 -12.53 -0.96
N THR A 71 -4.72 -12.73 0.34
CA THR A 71 -5.43 -11.80 1.23
C THR A 71 -4.40 -11.05 2.05
N ALA A 72 -4.55 -9.73 2.12
CA ALA A 72 -3.80 -8.88 3.02
C ALA A 72 -4.73 -8.21 4.03
N VAL A 73 -4.26 -8.06 5.26
CA VAL A 73 -4.92 -7.27 6.30
C VAL A 73 -3.90 -6.31 6.88
N GLU A 74 -4.18 -5.02 6.87
CA GLU A 74 -3.34 -3.97 7.43
C GLU A 74 -4.09 -3.20 8.51
N VAL A 75 -3.44 -2.96 9.64
CA VAL A 75 -3.83 -1.90 10.58
C VAL A 75 -2.82 -0.78 10.48
N SER A 76 -3.30 0.45 10.35
CA SER A 76 -2.45 1.62 10.35
C SER A 76 -2.99 2.70 11.26
N VAL A 77 -2.10 3.60 11.69
CA VAL A 77 -2.48 4.83 12.37
C VAL A 77 -1.66 5.97 11.81
N GLY A 78 -2.36 6.99 11.35
CA GLY A 78 -1.78 8.20 10.80
C GLY A 78 -2.02 9.42 11.68
N ARG A 79 -1.20 10.45 11.53
CA ARG A 79 -1.50 11.79 12.07
C ARG A 79 -0.93 12.84 11.14
N GLU A 80 -1.73 13.87 10.89
CA GLU A 80 -1.27 15.08 10.21
C GLU A 80 -1.14 16.23 11.21
N ILE A 81 -0.01 16.92 11.17
CA ILE A 81 0.29 18.10 12.00
C ILE A 81 0.62 19.25 11.07
N VAL A 82 -0.24 20.26 11.07
CA VAL A 82 -0.04 21.48 10.27
C VAL A 82 0.85 22.44 11.06
N THR A 83 1.94 22.89 10.44
CA THR A 83 2.93 23.82 11.01
C THR A 83 3.24 24.93 10.02
N GLY A 84 3.98 25.96 10.44
CA GLY A 84 4.47 27.01 9.52
C GLY A 84 5.39 26.49 8.41
N ALA A 85 6.05 25.34 8.62
CA ALA A 85 6.91 24.71 7.61
C ALA A 85 6.14 23.90 6.56
N GLY A 86 4.89 23.51 6.85
CA GLY A 86 4.10 22.60 6.02
C GLY A 86 3.27 21.62 6.86
N VAL A 87 2.79 20.57 6.20
CA VAL A 87 2.03 19.48 6.82
C VAL A 87 2.96 18.31 7.07
N TRP A 88 3.17 17.99 8.34
CA TRP A 88 3.87 16.78 8.75
C TRP A 88 2.89 15.60 8.79
N THR A 89 3.29 14.49 8.20
CA THR A 89 2.53 13.24 8.24
C THR A 89 3.34 12.21 9.02
N LEU A 90 2.73 11.60 10.02
CA LEU A 90 3.29 10.47 10.76
C LEU A 90 2.41 9.27 10.46
N ARG A 91 2.99 8.13 10.09
CA ARG A 91 2.24 6.88 9.89
C ARG A 91 3.00 5.72 10.50
N ALA A 92 2.30 4.87 11.22
CA ALA A 92 2.76 3.55 11.58
C ALA A 92 1.76 2.53 11.06
N TYR A 93 2.24 1.39 10.58
CA TYR A 93 1.39 0.35 10.03
C TYR A 93 1.99 -1.03 10.25
N GLY A 94 1.13 -2.03 10.27
CA GLY A 94 1.49 -3.43 10.37
C GLY A 94 0.39 -4.28 9.78
N GLY A 95 0.79 -5.33 9.07
CA GLY A 95 -0.16 -6.18 8.39
C GLY A 95 0.39 -7.57 8.13
N GLN A 96 -0.51 -8.43 7.68
CA GLN A 96 -0.19 -9.79 7.26
C GLN A 96 -0.67 -9.98 5.83
N VAL A 97 0.10 -10.71 5.04
CA VAL A 97 -0.29 -11.21 3.73
C VAL A 97 -0.23 -12.72 3.75
N ALA A 98 -1.23 -13.38 3.17
CA ALA A 98 -1.21 -14.81 2.91
C ALA A 98 -1.57 -15.07 1.44
N ALA A 99 -0.67 -15.65 0.66
CA ALA A 99 -0.97 -16.17 -0.69
C ALA A 99 -1.14 -17.67 -0.66
N ARG A 100 -2.15 -18.12 -1.40
CA ARG A 100 -2.37 -19.54 -1.65
C ARG A 100 -1.65 -20.04 -2.89
N ASP A 101 -1.33 -19.15 -3.82
CA ASP A 101 -0.71 -19.50 -5.08
C ASP A 101 0.00 -18.30 -5.73
N VAL A 102 1.32 -18.24 -5.62
CA VAL A 102 2.11 -17.11 -6.17
C VAL A 102 2.24 -17.19 -7.70
N LEU A 103 1.97 -18.36 -8.30
CA LEU A 103 2.01 -18.59 -9.75
C LEU A 103 0.89 -19.57 -10.16
N PRO A 104 -0.39 -19.16 -10.09
CA PRO A 104 -1.51 -20.08 -10.25
C PRO A 104 -1.63 -20.76 -11.62
N ASP A 105 -0.93 -20.21 -12.61
CA ASP A 105 -0.95 -20.68 -14.00
C ASP A 105 0.44 -21.17 -14.48
N ALA A 106 1.44 -21.21 -13.59
CA ALA A 106 2.69 -21.91 -13.89
C ALA A 106 2.48 -23.42 -13.70
N ASN A 107 3.06 -24.25 -14.57
CA ASN A 107 3.01 -25.72 -14.48
C ASN A 107 3.75 -26.32 -13.26
N SER A 108 3.96 -25.55 -12.20
CA SER A 108 4.67 -25.90 -10.97
C SER A 108 3.71 -26.07 -9.79
N ALA A 109 4.19 -26.67 -8.70
CA ALA A 109 3.42 -26.77 -7.47
C ALA A 109 3.03 -25.38 -6.92
N ALA A 110 1.78 -25.24 -6.47
CA ALA A 110 1.28 -24.01 -5.85
C ALA A 110 2.21 -23.57 -4.71
N LEU A 111 2.82 -22.40 -4.86
CA LEU A 111 3.70 -21.84 -3.84
C LEU A 111 2.85 -21.05 -2.86
N ARG A 112 2.72 -21.58 -1.64
CA ARG A 112 2.03 -20.91 -0.52
C ARG A 112 3.03 -20.07 0.25
N ASP A 113 2.58 -18.92 0.73
CA ASP A 113 3.37 -18.13 1.66
C ASP A 113 2.50 -17.29 2.58
N SER A 114 3.03 -16.96 3.74
CA SER A 114 2.40 -16.07 4.70
C SER A 114 3.46 -15.28 5.46
N TYR A 115 3.40 -13.96 5.35
CA TYR A 115 4.37 -13.08 5.98
C TYR A 115 3.71 -11.87 6.63
N ILE A 116 4.43 -11.31 7.60
CA ILE A 116 4.03 -10.07 8.28
C ILE A 116 4.91 -8.96 7.75
N TYR A 117 4.34 -7.78 7.57
CA TYR A 117 5.06 -6.57 7.23
C TYR A 117 4.69 -5.46 8.20
N TYR A 118 5.60 -4.51 8.37
CA TYR A 118 5.43 -3.38 9.26
C TYR A 118 6.26 -2.20 8.79
N GLY A 119 5.89 -1.01 9.23
CA GLY A 119 6.70 0.16 8.96
C GLY A 119 6.26 1.39 9.72
N THR A 120 7.17 2.35 9.73
CA THR A 120 6.93 3.70 10.24
C THR A 120 7.44 4.70 9.22
N MET A 121 6.69 5.77 9.00
CA MET A 121 7.01 6.82 8.04
C MET A 121 6.74 8.19 8.64
N VAL A 122 7.62 9.13 8.31
CA VAL A 122 7.48 10.54 8.59
C VAL A 122 7.63 11.29 7.27
N GLY A 123 6.66 12.15 6.98
CA GLY A 123 6.62 12.96 5.77
C GLY A 123 6.49 14.44 6.09
N LEU A 124 7.02 15.29 5.23
CA LEU A 124 6.77 16.72 5.22
C LEU A 124 6.30 17.13 3.83
N ARG A 125 5.05 17.60 3.75
CA ARG A 125 4.51 18.23 2.55
C ARG A 125 4.55 19.75 2.69
N ARG A 126 5.21 20.42 1.75
CA ARG A 126 5.30 21.89 1.69
C ARG A 126 4.76 22.39 0.35
N LYS A 127 3.88 23.40 0.38
CA LYS A 127 3.46 24.10 -0.84
C LYS A 127 4.61 24.96 -1.36
N VAL A 128 4.86 24.87 -2.66
CA VAL A 128 5.88 25.64 -3.38
C VAL A 128 5.17 26.35 -4.52
N GLY A 129 4.31 27.32 -4.18
CA GLY A 129 3.44 28.03 -5.11
C GLY A 129 1.96 27.64 -4.98
N LEU A 130 1.16 28.10 -5.95
CA LEU A 130 -0.30 27.93 -5.96
C LEU A 130 -0.73 26.49 -6.22
N HIS A 131 -0.10 25.85 -7.22
CA HIS A 131 -0.49 24.52 -7.71
C HIS A 131 0.51 23.41 -7.36
N TRP A 132 1.66 23.76 -6.78
CA TRP A 132 2.73 22.81 -6.54
C TRP A 132 2.97 22.56 -5.07
N SER A 133 3.26 21.31 -4.73
CA SER A 133 3.81 20.94 -3.43
C SER A 133 4.91 19.91 -3.56
N VAL A 134 5.85 19.94 -2.62
CA VAL A 134 6.90 18.95 -2.48
C VAL A 134 6.60 18.11 -1.26
N LEU A 135 6.68 16.79 -1.39
CA LEU A 135 6.51 15.82 -0.33
C LEU A 135 7.82 15.04 -0.20
N GLY A 136 8.52 15.22 0.91
CA GLY A 136 9.64 14.36 1.31
C GLY A 136 9.18 13.39 2.38
N GLU A 137 9.52 12.12 2.26
CA GLU A 137 9.18 11.06 3.22
C GLU A 137 10.41 10.22 3.54
N PHE A 138 10.54 9.86 4.81
CA PHE A 138 11.54 8.91 5.28
C PHE A 138 10.90 7.92 6.25
N GLY A 139 11.41 6.71 6.29
CA GLY A 139 10.84 5.69 7.16
C GLY A 139 11.66 4.42 7.21
N VAL A 140 11.17 3.48 8.01
CA VAL A 140 11.69 2.12 8.08
C VAL A 140 10.55 1.18 7.72
N VAL A 141 10.82 0.23 6.84
CA VAL A 141 9.90 -0.82 6.42
C VAL A 141 10.55 -2.17 6.65
N GLY A 142 9.78 -3.15 7.10
CA GLY A 142 10.30 -4.50 7.35
C GLY A 142 9.27 -5.57 7.06
N SER A 143 9.77 -6.79 6.87
CA SER A 143 8.96 -8.01 6.76
C SER A 143 9.60 -9.15 7.54
N ALA A 144 8.76 -10.08 7.99
CA ALA A 144 9.16 -11.30 8.67
C ALA A 144 8.48 -12.50 8.03
N ASN A 145 9.23 -13.59 7.85
CA ASN A 145 8.77 -14.85 7.24
C ASN A 145 8.33 -14.74 5.78
N GLN A 146 8.73 -13.68 5.07
CA GLN A 146 8.51 -13.56 3.63
C GLN A 146 9.40 -14.52 2.86
N ASN A 147 8.82 -15.33 1.98
CA ASN A 147 9.57 -16.15 1.04
C ASN A 147 10.16 -15.27 -0.07
N THR A 148 11.41 -15.54 -0.46
CA THR A 148 12.13 -14.79 -1.51
C THR A 148 11.46 -14.88 -2.89
N ALA A 149 10.48 -15.77 -3.07
CA ALA A 149 9.65 -15.82 -4.27
C ALA A 149 8.72 -14.59 -4.44
N TRP A 150 8.48 -13.80 -3.39
CA TRP A 150 7.60 -12.61 -3.43
C TRP A 150 8.29 -11.32 -3.87
N SER A 151 9.60 -11.24 -3.70
CA SER A 151 10.34 -10.00 -3.86
C SER A 151 11.84 -10.29 -3.90
N GLU A 152 12.59 -9.50 -4.67
CA GLU A 152 14.06 -9.43 -4.55
C GLU A 152 14.51 -8.94 -3.16
N LEU A 153 13.57 -8.46 -2.32
CA LEU A 153 13.83 -8.07 -0.93
C LEU A 153 14.07 -9.31 -0.07
N SER A 154 15.26 -9.40 0.53
CA SER A 154 15.62 -10.56 1.35
C SER A 154 14.67 -10.73 2.54
N ALA A 155 14.28 -11.98 2.78
CA ALA A 155 13.57 -12.39 3.98
C ALA A 155 14.33 -11.85 5.21
N ARG A 156 13.68 -11.05 6.05
CA ARG A 156 14.22 -10.45 7.29
C ARG A 156 15.12 -9.22 7.10
N THR A 157 14.65 -8.18 6.42
CA THR A 157 15.32 -6.88 6.47
C THR A 157 14.36 -5.75 6.82
N ALA A 158 14.63 -5.08 7.95
CA ALA A 158 14.19 -3.70 8.13
C ALA A 158 15.08 -2.81 7.26
N ARG A 159 14.51 -2.03 6.35
CA ARG A 159 15.23 -1.15 5.43
C ARG A 159 14.74 0.28 5.57
N GLY A 160 15.68 1.22 5.49
CA GLY A 160 15.33 2.62 5.31
C GLY A 160 14.65 2.82 3.96
N ARG A 161 13.56 3.58 3.95
CA ARG A 161 12.89 4.04 2.73
C ARG A 161 12.90 5.55 2.71
N PHE A 162 13.22 6.12 1.56
CA PHE A 162 13.15 7.54 1.29
C PHE A 162 12.42 7.77 -0.03
N SER A 163 11.53 8.77 -0.06
CA SER A 163 10.88 9.24 -1.27
C SER A 163 10.82 10.77 -1.29
N LEU A 164 10.98 11.33 -2.47
CA LEU A 164 10.79 12.75 -2.73
C LEU A 164 9.88 12.90 -3.95
N ASN A 165 8.72 13.50 -3.76
CA ASN A 165 7.68 13.62 -4.77
C ASN A 165 7.33 15.10 -5.01
N ALA A 166 7.13 15.47 -6.27
CA ALA A 166 6.47 16.72 -6.64
C ALA A 166 5.01 16.43 -6.97
N LEU A 167 4.10 17.21 -6.38
CA LEU A 167 2.66 17.02 -6.51
C LEU A 167 2.05 18.27 -7.14
N TYR A 168 1.32 18.08 -8.24
CA TYR A 168 0.56 19.12 -8.90
C TYR A 168 -0.93 19.05 -8.52
N GLN A 169 -1.53 20.19 -8.21
CA GLN A 169 -2.95 20.35 -7.91
C GLN A 169 -3.60 21.20 -9.01
N PHE A 170 -4.53 20.60 -9.75
CA PHE A 170 -5.35 21.28 -10.76
C PHE A 170 -6.37 22.22 -10.11
#